data_AF-A0A139CNV3-F1
#
_entry.id   AF-A0A139CNV3-F1
#
_cell.length_a   1.000
_cell.length_b   1.000
_cell.length_c   1.000
_cell.angle_alpha   90.00
_cell.angle_beta   90.00
_cell.angle_gamma   90.00
#
_symmetry.space_group_name_H-M   'P 1'
#
loop_
_entity.id
_entity.type
_entity.pdbx_description
1 polymer ?
#
loop_
_entity_poly.entity_id
_entity_poly.type
_entity_poly.pdbx_seq_one_letter_code
_entity_poly.pdbx_strand_id
1 'polypeptide(L)'
;MILKNGSTRELSISVPVAAKHANILEDAELIQRKIYGKTHVLQLNNKNIFNALNIFAPIRTVEVEKGATLLEALKKAAIVEVKDVHGQDNIVSTNGEEGFFVYDVDGVFSDKNVNDYVFDKSCTVEWKKLEPISILKVKVNIAEE
;
A
#
# COMPACT_ATOMS: atom_id res chain seq x y z
N MET A 1 7.96 9.81 -21.07
CA MET A 1 9.33 10.38 -21.03
C MET A 1 10.09 9.89 -22.26
N ILE A 2 10.45 10.79 -23.18
CA ILE A 2 11.17 10.45 -24.41
C ILE A 2 12.67 10.43 -24.08
N LEU A 3 13.28 9.25 -23.96
CA LEU A 3 14.73 9.12 -23.88
C LEU A 3 15.32 9.30 -25.29
N LYS A 4 15.47 10.56 -25.68
CA LYS A 4 16.34 11.00 -26.77
C LYS A 4 16.92 12.35 -26.37
N ASN A 5 18.16 12.37 -25.88
CA ASN A 5 18.98 13.56 -25.59
C ASN A 5 18.38 14.70 -24.72
N GLY A 6 17.09 14.69 -24.39
CA GLY A 6 16.38 15.76 -23.67
C GLY A 6 16.35 15.54 -22.16
N SER A 7 15.92 14.36 -21.69
CA SER A 7 15.77 14.12 -20.24
C SER A 7 17.08 14.08 -19.44
N THR A 8 18.21 13.73 -20.06
CA THR A 8 19.53 13.73 -19.38
C THR A 8 20.06 15.15 -19.13
N ARG A 9 19.62 16.15 -19.91
CA ARG A 9 20.01 17.56 -19.73
C ARG A 9 19.24 18.22 -18.58
N GLU A 10 17.98 17.83 -18.37
CA GLU A 10 17.14 18.37 -17.30
C GLU A 10 17.47 17.77 -15.93
N LEU A 11 17.80 16.48 -15.87
CA LEU A 11 18.10 15.77 -14.63
C LEU A 11 19.59 15.70 -14.28
N SER A 12 20.48 16.25 -15.12
CA SER A 12 21.95 16.20 -14.94
C SER A 12 22.53 14.79 -14.67
N ILE A 13 21.91 13.73 -15.20
CA ILE A 13 22.38 12.33 -15.05
C ILE A 13 22.92 11.78 -16.37
N SER A 14 23.91 10.89 -16.28
CA SER A 14 24.50 10.26 -17.47
C SER A 14 23.55 9.24 -18.12
N VAL A 15 23.75 8.98 -19.41
CA VAL A 15 22.94 8.00 -20.17
C VAL A 15 23.00 6.59 -19.54
N PRO A 16 24.16 6.05 -19.10
CA PRO A 16 24.20 4.76 -18.43
C PRO A 16 23.43 4.74 -17.10
N VAL A 17 23.46 5.83 -16.33
CA VAL A 17 22.71 5.95 -15.07
C VAL A 17 21.20 5.99 -15.35
N ALA A 18 20.77 6.77 -16.33
CA ALA A 18 19.37 6.81 -16.75
C ALA A 18 18.88 5.44 -17.25
N ALA A 19 19.71 4.70 -18.01
CA ALA A 19 19.39 3.35 -18.46
C ALA A 19 19.29 2.36 -17.30
N LYS A 20 20.19 2.44 -16.32
CA LYS A 20 20.14 1.62 -15.11
C LYS A 20 18.85 1.88 -14.31
N HIS A 21 18.50 3.16 -14.10
CA HIS A 21 17.26 3.51 -13.40
C HIS A 21 16.02 3.04 -14.17
N ALA A 22 16.00 3.18 -15.49
CA ALA A 22 14.88 2.69 -16.31
C ALA A 22 14.71 1.16 -16.22
N ASN A 23 15.80 0.39 -16.12
CA ASN A 23 15.72 -1.06 -15.90
C ASN A 23 15.13 -1.38 -14.52
N ILE A 24 15.61 -0.73 -13.45
CA ILE A 24 15.08 -0.94 -12.08
C ILE A 24 13.57 -0.63 -12.03
N LEU A 25 13.15 0.47 -12.67
CA LEU A 25 11.74 0.85 -12.73
C LEU A 25 10.90 -0.09 -13.62
N GLU A 26 11.47 -0.72 -14.63
CA GLU A 26 10.79 -1.76 -15.41
C GLU A 26 10.66 -3.07 -14.62
N ASP A 27 11.71 -3.50 -13.93
CA ASP A 27 11.70 -4.70 -13.09
C ASP A 27 10.67 -4.60 -11.95
N ALA A 28 10.47 -3.38 -11.43
CA ALA A 28 9.42 -3.07 -10.45
C ALA A 28 8.03 -2.82 -11.07
N GLU A 29 7.86 -3.05 -12.38
CA GLU A 29 6.64 -2.79 -13.16
C GLU A 29 6.09 -1.35 -13.06
N LEU A 30 6.93 -0.37 -12.71
CA LEU A 30 6.56 1.03 -12.56
C LEU A 30 6.48 1.79 -13.88
N ILE A 31 7.23 1.32 -14.89
CA ILE A 31 7.23 1.90 -16.23
C ILE A 31 7.21 0.80 -17.30
N GLN A 32 6.84 1.18 -18.51
CA GLN A 32 6.95 0.35 -19.71
C GLN A 32 7.81 1.09 -20.74
N ARG A 33 8.74 0.39 -21.39
CA ARG A 33 9.56 0.93 -22.47
C ARG A 33 9.07 0.47 -23.82
N LYS A 34 8.89 1.43 -24.73
CA LYS A 34 8.71 1.16 -26.15
C LYS A 34 9.88 1.73 -26.95
N ILE A 35 10.52 0.88 -27.75
CA ILE A 35 11.73 1.24 -28.51
C ILE A 35 11.33 1.60 -29.94
N TYR A 36 11.73 2.79 -30.38
CA TYR A 36 11.56 3.31 -31.75
C TYR A 36 12.93 3.69 -32.33
N GLY A 37 13.55 2.74 -33.02
CA GLY A 37 14.94 2.87 -33.50
C GLY A 37 15.90 3.08 -32.31
N LYS A 38 16.60 4.22 -32.29
CA LYS A 38 17.49 4.61 -31.17
C LYS A 38 16.77 5.33 -30.02
N THR A 39 15.44 5.46 -30.08
CA THR A 39 14.63 6.22 -29.12
C THR A 39 13.96 5.26 -28.16
N HIS A 40 14.10 5.48 -26.86
CA HIS A 40 13.37 4.71 -25.86
C HIS A 40 12.27 5.60 -25.28
N VAL A 41 11.02 5.22 -25.44
CA VAL A 41 9.88 5.96 -24.87
C VAL A 41 9.44 5.22 -23.62
N LEU A 42 9.56 5.88 -22.47
CA LEU A 42 9.11 5.35 -21.19
C LEU A 42 7.70 5.88 -20.90
N GLN A 43 6.79 4.97 -20.56
CA GLN A 43 5.42 5.26 -20.13
C GLN A 43 5.27 4.83 -18.68
N LEU A 44 4.64 5.67 -17.85
CA LEU A 44 4.32 5.31 -16.47
C LEU A 44 3.25 4.22 -16.43
N ASN A 45 3.44 3.23 -15.58
CA ASN A 45 2.43 2.24 -15.26
C ASN A 45 1.65 2.66 -14.01
N ASN A 46 0.69 3.56 -14.18
CA ASN A 46 -0.10 4.10 -13.07
C ASN A 46 -0.94 3.06 -12.33
N LYS A 47 -1.14 1.86 -12.91
CA LYS A 47 -1.88 0.78 -12.25
C LYS A 47 -1.10 0.18 -11.08
N ASN A 48 0.24 0.19 -11.12
CA ASN A 48 1.07 -0.50 -10.15
C ASN A 48 1.91 0.44 -9.26
N ILE A 49 1.75 1.76 -9.40
CA ILE A 49 2.51 2.76 -8.61
C ILE A 49 2.34 2.54 -7.10
N PHE A 50 1.12 2.32 -6.62
CA PHE A 50 0.88 2.12 -5.19
C PHE A 50 1.51 0.84 -4.67
N ASN A 51 1.41 -0.27 -5.43
CA ASN A 51 2.04 -1.54 -5.04
C ASN A 51 3.58 -1.44 -5.04
N ALA A 52 4.16 -0.75 -6.02
CA ALA A 52 5.61 -0.55 -6.06
C ALA A 52 6.12 0.34 -4.91
N LEU A 53 5.29 1.27 -4.42
CA LEU A 53 5.62 2.03 -3.21
C LEU A 53 5.60 1.17 -1.94
N ASN A 54 4.93 0.02 -1.93
CA ASN A 54 4.95 -0.90 -0.79
C ASN A 54 6.36 -1.44 -0.50
N ILE A 55 7.30 -1.40 -1.46
CA ILE A 55 8.72 -1.75 -1.22
C ILE A 55 9.33 -0.85 -0.14
N PHE A 56 8.82 0.37 0.02
CA PHE A 56 9.27 1.32 1.04
C PHE A 56 8.43 1.25 2.32
N ALA A 57 7.47 0.32 2.42
CA ALA A 57 6.65 0.17 3.62
C ALA A 57 7.55 -0.25 4.81
N PRO A 58 7.40 0.40 5.99
CA PRO A 58 8.20 0.05 7.15
C PRO A 58 7.83 -1.34 7.64
N ILE A 59 8.83 -2.23 7.72
CA ILE A 59 8.66 -3.57 8.27
C ILE A 59 9.06 -3.55 9.75
N ARG A 60 8.20 -4.08 10.62
CA ARG A 60 8.48 -4.28 12.04
C ARG A 60 8.22 -5.72 12.43
N THR A 61 9.20 -6.32 13.10
CA THR A 61 9.06 -7.66 13.68
C THR A 61 8.62 -7.52 15.14
N VAL A 62 7.54 -8.20 15.51
CA VAL A 62 7.06 -8.27 16.89
C VAL A 62 6.86 -9.73 17.28
N GLU A 63 7.15 -10.04 18.55
CA GLU A 63 6.90 -11.36 19.12
C GLU A 63 5.63 -11.32 19.98
N VAL A 64 4.73 -12.28 19.76
CA VAL A 64 3.48 -12.45 20.50
C VAL A 64 3.32 -13.91 20.91
N GLU A 65 2.58 -14.13 21.99
CA GLU A 65 2.27 -15.49 22.43
C GLU A 65 1.25 -16.15 21.50
N LYS A 66 1.25 -17.48 21.45
CA LYS A 66 0.25 -18.22 20.68
C LYS A 66 -1.14 -17.91 21.23
N GLY A 67 -2.07 -17.56 20.34
CA GLY A 67 -3.43 -17.16 20.69
C GLY A 67 -3.59 -15.65 20.91
N ALA A 68 -2.52 -14.86 20.87
CA ALA A 68 -2.61 -13.40 20.90
C ALA A 68 -3.42 -12.87 19.72
N THR A 69 -4.11 -11.74 19.90
CA THR A 69 -4.92 -11.11 18.86
C THR A 69 -4.11 -10.20 17.95
N LEU A 70 -4.64 -9.87 16.78
CA LEU A 70 -4.05 -8.85 15.91
C LEU A 70 -3.93 -7.50 16.61
N LEU A 71 -4.91 -7.10 17.41
CA LEU A 71 -4.83 -5.84 18.16
C LEU A 71 -3.64 -5.81 19.12
N GLU A 72 -3.36 -6.92 19.81
CA GLU A 72 -2.22 -7.04 20.71
C GLU A 72 -0.89 -6.94 19.96
N ALA A 73 -0.77 -7.58 18.80
CA ALA A 73 0.41 -7.45 17.95
C ALA A 73 0.61 -6.00 17.45
N LEU A 74 -0.47 -5.35 17.01
CA LEU A 74 -0.43 -3.96 16.53
C LEU A 74 -0.01 -2.98 17.63
N LYS A 75 -0.50 -3.15 18.86
CA LYS A 75 -0.08 -2.35 20.03
C LYS A 75 1.41 -2.46 20.34
N LYS A 76 2.07 -3.58 19.98
CA LYS A 76 3.52 -3.73 20.08
C LYS A 76 4.27 -3.10 18.91
N ALA A 77 3.68 -3.12 17.71
CA ALA A 77 4.32 -2.64 16.49
C ALA A 77 4.22 -1.12 16.31
N ALA A 78 3.11 -0.51 16.73
CA ALA A 78 2.72 0.86 16.44
C ALA A 78 1.91 1.50 17.59
N ILE A 79 1.78 2.82 17.54
CA ILE A 79 0.85 3.55 18.42
C ILE A 79 -0.53 3.43 17.78
N VAL A 80 -1.48 2.77 18.45
CA VAL A 80 -2.85 2.61 17.97
C VAL A 80 -3.84 3.25 18.93
N GLU A 81 -4.81 3.96 18.37
CA GLU A 81 -5.95 4.46 19.12
C GLU A 81 -7.18 3.61 18.79
N VAL A 82 -7.82 3.11 19.83
CA VAL A 82 -8.99 2.24 19.73
C VAL A 82 -10.18 2.97 20.34
N LYS A 83 -11.32 2.93 19.67
CA LYS A 83 -12.59 3.34 20.25
C LYS A 83 -13.56 2.17 20.25
N ASP A 84 -14.26 2.00 21.37
CA ASP A 84 -15.45 1.16 21.40
C ASP A 84 -16.54 1.85 20.59
N VAL A 85 -16.97 1.18 19.52
CA VAL A 85 -18.11 1.59 18.73
C VAL A 85 -19.06 0.41 18.72
N HIS A 86 -20.19 0.54 19.42
CA HIS A 86 -21.21 -0.51 19.55
C HIS A 86 -20.69 -1.85 20.13
N GLY A 87 -19.76 -1.81 21.09
CA GLY A 87 -19.22 -3.02 21.72
C GLY A 87 -18.15 -3.73 20.89
N GLN A 88 -17.64 -3.08 19.84
CA GLN A 88 -16.49 -3.54 19.06
C GLN A 88 -15.36 -2.52 19.13
N ASP A 89 -14.17 -3.00 19.48
CA ASP A 89 -12.94 -2.22 19.37
C ASP A 89 -12.66 -1.94 17.90
N ASN A 90 -12.74 -0.68 17.53
CA ASN A 90 -12.38 -0.20 16.21
C ASN A 90 -11.11 0.65 16.31
N ILE A 91 -10.10 0.31 15.51
CA ILE A 91 -8.90 1.14 15.40
C ILE A 91 -9.26 2.38 14.59
N VAL A 92 -9.15 3.54 15.23
CA VAL A 92 -9.50 4.84 14.63
C VAL A 92 -8.27 5.63 14.17
N SER A 93 -7.10 5.30 14.70
CA SER A 93 -5.82 5.91 14.32
C SER A 93 -4.65 4.96 14.49
N THR A 94 -3.68 5.04 13.59
CA THR A 94 -2.38 4.35 13.71
C THR A 94 -1.25 5.35 13.47
N ASN A 95 -0.30 5.45 14.40
CA ASN A 95 0.82 6.40 14.37
C ASN A 95 0.40 7.86 14.14
N GLY A 96 -0.76 8.25 14.66
CA GLY A 96 -1.32 9.60 14.51
C GLY A 96 -2.09 9.84 13.22
N GLU A 97 -2.17 8.85 12.34
CA GLU A 97 -3.02 8.92 11.15
C GLU A 97 -4.41 8.35 11.42
N GLU A 98 -5.42 9.22 11.41
CA GLU A 98 -6.82 8.81 11.46
C GLU A 98 -7.28 8.22 10.13
N GLY A 99 -8.13 7.19 10.18
CA GLY A 99 -8.71 6.60 8.99
C GLY A 99 -9.30 5.22 9.21
N PHE A 100 -9.76 4.61 8.12
CA PHE A 100 -10.16 3.22 8.09
C PHE A 100 -9.00 2.36 7.66
N PHE A 101 -8.82 1.23 8.34
CA PHE A 101 -7.72 0.33 8.09
C PHE A 101 -8.25 -1.07 7.80
N VAL A 102 -7.55 -1.76 6.91
CA VAL A 102 -7.76 -3.17 6.59
C VAL A 102 -6.43 -3.90 6.68
N TYR A 103 -6.48 -5.23 6.69
CA TYR A 103 -5.26 -6.02 6.75
C TYR A 103 -5.34 -7.29 5.92
N ASP A 104 -4.16 -7.65 5.41
CA ASP A 104 -3.93 -8.94 4.78
C ASP A 104 -3.00 -9.77 5.66
N VAL A 105 -3.20 -11.08 5.68
CA VAL A 105 -2.32 -12.04 6.34
C VAL A 105 -1.73 -12.95 5.28
N ASP A 106 -0.40 -12.97 5.20
CA ASP A 106 0.36 -13.72 4.17
C ASP A 106 -0.18 -13.47 2.75
N GLY A 107 -0.57 -12.21 2.48
CA GLY A 107 -1.11 -11.76 1.19
C GLY A 107 -2.60 -12.05 0.96
N VAL A 108 -3.31 -12.60 1.95
CA VAL A 108 -4.75 -12.87 1.86
C VAL A 108 -5.54 -11.86 2.70
N PHE A 109 -6.48 -11.16 2.05
CA PHE A 109 -7.38 -10.23 2.72
C PHE A 109 -8.21 -10.92 3.80
N SER A 110 -8.25 -10.32 4.99
CA SER A 110 -9.04 -10.82 6.12
C SER A 110 -10.25 -9.92 6.36
N ASP A 111 -11.40 -10.55 6.56
CA ASP A 111 -12.67 -9.91 6.94
C ASP A 111 -12.92 -9.90 8.45
N LYS A 112 -12.04 -10.55 9.24
CA LYS A 112 -12.17 -10.62 10.70
C LYS A 112 -11.79 -9.30 11.36
N ASN A 113 -12.46 -8.96 12.47
CA ASN A 113 -12.03 -7.84 13.32
C ASN A 113 -10.63 -8.14 13.93
N VAL A 114 -9.88 -7.09 14.27
CA VAL A 114 -8.56 -7.19 14.90
C VAL A 114 -8.55 -7.91 16.26
N ASN A 115 -9.70 -7.98 16.94
CA ASN A 115 -9.87 -8.78 18.16
C ASN A 115 -10.19 -10.25 17.89
N ASP A 116 -10.74 -10.58 16.72
CA ASP A 116 -11.18 -11.94 16.38
C ASP A 116 -10.10 -12.74 15.64
N TYR A 117 -9.12 -12.05 15.05
CA TYR A 117 -7.97 -12.70 14.44
C TYR A 117 -6.92 -13.07 15.50
N VAL A 118 -6.64 -14.37 15.64
CA VAL A 118 -5.66 -14.91 16.59
C VAL A 118 -4.49 -15.56 15.86
N PHE A 119 -3.27 -15.34 16.38
CA PHE A 119 -2.06 -15.93 15.82
C PHE A 119 -1.83 -17.35 16.35
N ASP A 120 -1.88 -18.33 15.46
CA ASP A 120 -1.55 -19.74 15.75
C ASP A 120 -0.17 -20.16 15.25
N LYS A 121 0.39 -19.42 14.29
CA LYS A 121 1.70 -19.58 13.65
C LYS A 121 2.30 -18.21 13.28
N SER A 122 3.59 -18.20 12.95
CA SER A 122 4.24 -17.02 12.39
C SER A 122 3.67 -16.69 11.01
N CYS A 123 3.35 -15.42 10.78
CA CYS A 123 2.83 -14.90 9.52
C CYS A 123 3.27 -13.44 9.34
N THR A 124 3.06 -12.91 8.14
CA THR A 124 3.22 -11.49 7.83
C THR A 124 1.86 -10.82 7.77
N VAL A 125 1.69 -9.71 8.47
CA VAL A 125 0.48 -8.89 8.41
C VAL A 125 0.78 -7.58 7.71
N GLU A 126 0.05 -7.30 6.64
CA GLU A 126 0.10 -6.00 5.97
C GLU A 126 -1.04 -5.13 6.50
N TRP A 127 -0.70 -4.09 7.26
CA TRP A 127 -1.67 -3.12 7.80
C TRP A 127 -1.83 -1.92 6.85
N LYS A 128 -3.01 -1.75 6.27
CA LYS A 128 -3.24 -0.81 5.15
C LYS A 128 -4.31 0.20 5.50
N LYS A 129 -3.97 1.49 5.39
CA LYS A 129 -4.95 2.57 5.45
C LYS A 129 -5.71 2.65 4.13
N LEU A 130 -7.03 2.74 4.21
CA LEU A 130 -7.89 2.96 3.05
C LEU A 130 -7.99 4.46 2.76
N GLU A 131 -7.59 4.84 1.55
CA GLU A 131 -7.76 6.19 1.02
C GLU A 131 -8.79 6.15 -0.13
N PRO A 132 -9.78 7.06 -0.15
CA PRO A 132 -10.80 7.08 -1.18
C PRO A 132 -10.20 7.55 -2.51
N ILE A 133 -10.11 6.66 -3.50
CA ILE A 133 -9.61 6.98 -4.85
C ILE A 133 -10.73 7.52 -5.75
N SER A 134 -11.96 7.02 -5.59
CA SER A 134 -13.11 7.41 -6.41
C SER A 134 -14.37 7.45 -5.56
N ILE A 135 -15.09 8.57 -5.61
CA ILE A 135 -16.28 8.80 -4.79
C ILE A 135 -17.52 8.76 -5.68
N LEU A 136 -18.41 7.81 -5.43
CA LEU A 136 -19.75 7.77 -6.01
C LEU A 136 -20.74 8.40 -5.03
N LYS A 137 -21.44 9.46 -5.45
CA LYS A 137 -22.54 10.05 -4.68
C LYS A 137 -23.86 9.54 -5.22
N VAL A 138 -24.62 8.81 -4.40
CA VAL A 138 -25.95 8.30 -4.74
C VAL A 138 -27.00 9.07 -3.95
N LYS A 139 -28.00 9.64 -4.64
CA LYS A 139 -29.20 10.17 -4.00
C LYS A 139 -30.26 9.06 -4.01
N VAL A 140 -30.72 8.65 -2.84
CA VAL A 140 -31.74 7.61 -2.68
C VAL A 140 -33.04 8.27 -2.28
N ASN A 141 -34.09 8.06 -3.06
CA ASN A 141 -35.46 8.40 -2.68
C ASN A 141 -36.19 7.11 -2.32
N ILE A 142 -36.89 7.11 -1.20
CA ILE A 142 -37.74 6.00 -0.78
C ILE A 142 -39.08 6.16 -1.51
N ALA A 143 -39.57 5.10 -2.15
CA ALA A 143 -40.92 5.10 -2.70
C ALA A 143 -41.91 4.83 -1.54
N GLU A 144 -42.94 5.65 -1.40
CA GLU A 144 -44.09 5.33 -0.54
C GLU A 144 -44.98 4.29 -1.26
N GLU A 145 -45.46 3.29 -0.51
CA GLU A 145 -46.34 2.20 -1.00
C GLU A 145 -47.71 2.70 -1.51
#